data_AF-A0A9E6JQZ8-F1
#
_entry.id   AF-A0A9E6JQZ8-F1
#
_cell.length_a   1.000
_cell.length_b   1.000
_cell.length_c   1.000
_cell.angle_alpha   90.00
_cell.angle_beta   90.00
_cell.angle_gamma   90.00
#
_symmetry.space_group_name_H-M   'P 1'
#
loop_
_entity.id
_entity.type
_entity.pdbx_description
1 polymer ?
#
loop_
_entity_poly.entity_id
_entity_poly.type
_entity_poly.pdbx_seq_one_letter_code
_entity_poly.pdbx_strand_id
1 'polypeptide(L)' 'MAAFVTQPAPDFKATALVKGEFKEVTLSQYLGKKVVLFFYPLDFTFVCPTE' A
#
# COMPACT_ATOMS: atom_id res chain seq x y z
N MET A 1 -13.33 3.91 6.84
CA MET A 1 -13.63 2.46 6.73
C MET A 1 -12.49 1.71 7.41
N ALA A 2 -12.78 0.75 8.28
CA ALA A 2 -11.76 -0.04 8.97
C ALA A 2 -11.51 -1.35 8.20
N ALA A 3 -10.27 -1.85 8.24
CA ALA A 3 -9.95 -3.17 7.71
C ALA A 3 -10.29 -4.24 8.75
N PHE A 4 -11.05 -5.26 8.35
CA PHE A 4 -11.40 -6.39 9.20
C PHE A 4 -10.78 -7.67 8.66
N VAL A 5 -10.22 -8.48 9.55
CA VAL A 5 -9.61 -9.77 9.18
C VAL A 5 -10.69 -10.68 8.61
N THR A 6 -10.34 -11.48 7.59
CA THR A 6 -11.24 -12.39 6.84
C THR A 6 -12.34 -11.73 6.01
N GLN A 7 -12.46 -10.41 6.04
CA GLN A 7 -13.35 -9.66 5.14
C GLN A 7 -12.60 -9.16 3.91
N PRO A 8 -13.31 -8.81 2.82
CA PRO A 8 -12.70 -8.13 1.70
C PRO A 8 -11.95 -6.87 2.16
N ALA A 9 -10.70 -6.75 1.76
CA ALA A 9 -9.91 -5.55 2.07
C ALA A 9 -10.56 -4.32 1.42
N PRO A 10 -10.62 -3.16 2.12
CA PRO A 10 -11.16 -1.95 1.54
C PRO A 10 -10.38 -1.55 0.29
N ASP A 11 -11.08 -1.32 -0.81
CA ASP A 11 -10.43 -0.80 -2.01
C ASP A 11 -9.91 0.62 -1.75
N PHE A 12 -8.76 0.91 -2.33
CA PHE A 12 -8.16 2.24 -2.25
C PHE A 12 -7.60 2.63 -3.61
N LYS A 13 -7.50 3.94 -3.80
CA LYS A 13 -6.91 4.56 -4.97
C LYS A 13 -5.91 5.61 -4.52
N ALA A 14 -4.65 5.46 -4.92
CA ALA A 14 -3.60 6.39 -4.54
C ALA A 14 -2.56 6.54 -5.65
N THR A 15 -1.88 7.68 -5.66
CA THR A 15 -0.71 7.89 -6.51
C THR A 15 0.51 7.30 -5.81
N ALA A 16 1.22 6.41 -6.48
CA ALA A 16 2.42 5.76 -5.96
C ALA A 16 3.60 5.96 -6.92
N LEU A 17 4.81 5.99 -6.38
CA LEU A 17 6.03 5.98 -7.16
C LEU A 17 6.44 4.52 -7.43
N VAL A 18 6.32 4.07 -8.68
CA VAL A 18 6.66 2.70 -9.09
C VAL A 18 7.78 2.75 -10.12
N LYS A 19 8.96 2.23 -9.77
CA LYS A 19 10.16 2.25 -10.64
C LYS A 19 10.55 3.67 -11.09
N GLY A 20 10.35 4.67 -10.24
CA GLY A 20 10.70 6.07 -10.52
C GLY A 20 9.62 6.85 -11.29
N GLU A 21 8.49 6.23 -11.63
CA GLU A 21 7.37 6.89 -12.30
C GLU A 21 6.16 7.00 -11.37
N PHE A 22 5.47 8.14 -11.40
CA PHE A 22 4.20 8.29 -10.71
C PHE A 22 3.11 7.54 -11.46
N LYS A 23 2.46 6.60 -10.78
CA LYS A 23 1.36 5.80 -11.31
C LYS A 23 0.19 5.81 -10.36
N GLU A 24 -1.00 5.71 -10.93
CA GLU A 24 -2.23 5.59 -10.18
C GLU A 24 -2.48 4.11 -9.87
N VAL A 25 -2.46 3.77 -8.58
CA VAL A 25 -2.56 2.39 -8.11
C VAL A 25 -3.89 2.19 -7.39
N THR A 26 -4.56 1.09 -7.72
CA THR A 26 -5.74 0.63 -6.99
C THR A 26 -5.56 -0.80 -6.49
N LEU A 27 -6.14 -1.13 -5.34
CA LEU A 27 -6.02 -2.49 -4.78
C LEU A 27 -6.66 -3.52 -5.71
N SER A 28 -7.78 -3.14 -6.35
CA SER A 28 -8.48 -3.95 -7.34
C SER A 28 -7.62 -4.39 -8.54
N GLN A 29 -6.55 -3.66 -8.91
CA GLN A 29 -5.63 -4.07 -9.99
C GLN A 29 -4.82 -5.34 -9.67
N TYR A 30 -4.74 -5.72 -8.39
CA TYR A 30 -3.95 -6.85 -7.93
C TYR A 30 -4.78 -8.09 -7.58
N LEU A 31 -6.06 -8.12 -7.94
CA LEU A 31 -6.91 -9.30 -7.77
C LEU A 31 -6.27 -10.53 -8.44
N GLY A 32 -6.31 -11.67 -7.73
CA GLY A 32 -5.65 -12.91 -8.15
C GLY A 32 -4.17 -13.02 -7.76
N LYS A 33 -3.57 -11.97 -7.20
CA LYS A 33 -2.22 -12.00 -6.61
C LYS A 33 -2.28 -11.88 -5.10
N LYS A 34 -1.34 -12.51 -4.39
CA LYS A 34 -1.13 -12.24 -2.96
C LYS A 34 -0.42 -10.89 -2.82
N VAL A 35 -0.99 -9.97 -2.05
CA VAL A 35 -0.48 -8.62 -1.84
C VAL A 35 -0.23 -8.41 -0.35
N VAL A 36 0.87 -7.76 -0.01
CA VAL A 36 1.16 -7.26 1.33
C VAL A 36 1.11 -5.74 1.27
N LEU A 37 0.25 -5.13 2.07
CA LEU A 37 0.16 -3.68 2.23
C LEU A 37 0.72 -3.32 3.60
N PHE A 38 1.78 -2.51 3.62
CA PHE A 38 2.48 -2.10 4.83
C PHE A 38 2.42 -0.57 4.95
N PHE A 39 2.11 -0.09 6.15
CA PHE A 39 2.11 1.33 6.48
C PHE A 39 3.28 1.62 7.40
N TYR A 40 4.08 2.62 7.04
CA TYR A 40 5.12 3.17 7.90
C TYR A 40 4.73 4.61 8.27
N PRO A 41 5.23 5.15 9.39
CA PRO A 41 4.66 6.37 9.99
C PRO A 41 4.91 7.63 9.16
N LEU A 42 6.14 7.84 8.69
CA LEU A 42 6.52 9.04 7.96
C LEU A 42 7.88 8.86 7.25
N ASP A 43 8.03 9.47 6.08
CA ASP A 43 9.29 9.53 5.32
C ASP A 43 10.36 10.33 6.07
N PHE A 44 11.63 9.91 6.02
CA PHE A 44 12.77 10.60 6.62
C PHE A 44 12.71 10.76 8.16
N THR A 45 12.30 9.71 8.87
CA THR A 45 12.36 9.67 10.34
C THR A 45 13.74 9.23 10.86
N PHE A 46 13.98 9.42 12.16
CA PHE A 46 15.25 9.13 12.84
C PHE A 46 15.53 7.64 13.07
N VAL A 47 14.58 6.77 12.74
CA VAL A 47 14.74 5.32 12.80
C VAL A 47 15.34 4.86 11.46
N CYS A 48 16.43 4.10 11.53
CA CYS A 48 17.16 3.61 10.36
C CYS A 48 16.20 2.90 9.39
N PRO A 49 16.31 3.08 8.05
CA PRO A 49 15.32 2.64 7.05
C PRO A 49 15.33 1.12 6.79
N THR A 50 15.54 0.29 7.82
CA THR A 50 15.66 -1.16 7.71
C THR A 50 14.33 -1.92 7.74
N GLU A 51 13.20 -1.23 7.77
CA GLU A 51 11.86 -1.81 7.83
C GLU A 51 11.32 -2.21 6.44
#